data_AF-A0A8T1EMU4-F1
#
_entry.id   AF-A0A8T1EMU4-F1
#
_cell.length_a   1.000
_cell.length_b   1.000
_cell.length_c   1.000
_cell.angle_alpha   90.00
_cell.angle_beta   90.00
_cell.angle_gamma   90.00
#
_symmetry.space_group_name_H-M   'P 1'
#
loop_
_entity.id
_entity.type
_entity.pdbx_description
1 polymer ?
#
loop_
_entity_poly.entity_id
_entity_poly.type
_entity_poly.pdbx_seq_one_letter_code
_entity_poly.pdbx_strand_id
1 'polypeptide(L)'
;MLVVLTETGNTARLVAKYRPEMPVLVLTALEQTARQTEGFVKGVVSRCVGSMIGTDSILYRATETGKDLGWLKKGDAVVAVHGIQEAKSGSTNLLKVLGDDWLTVTSTTNL
;
A
#
# COMPACT_ATOMS: atom_id res chain seq x y z
N MET A 1 7.37 -6.72 0.33
CA MET A 1 6.75 -5.65 -0.51
C MET A 1 6.12 -4.60 0.38
N LEU A 2 6.06 -3.34 -0.05
CA LEU A 2 5.34 -2.29 0.67
C LEU A 2 4.09 -1.86 -0.12
N VAL A 3 2.93 -1.83 0.52
CA VAL A 3 1.64 -1.39 -0.03
C VAL A 3 1.27 -0.06 0.57
N VAL A 4 0.94 0.94 -0.24
CA VAL A 4 0.50 2.26 0.22
C VAL A 4 -0.91 2.51 -0.28
N LEU A 5 -1.86 2.60 0.64
CA LEU A 5 -3.21 3.06 0.34
C LEU A 5 -3.25 4.59 0.54
N THR A 6 -3.63 5.34 -0.49
CA THR A 6 -3.62 6.80 -0.43
C THR A 6 -4.69 7.42 -1.33
N GLU A 7 -5.34 8.50 -0.86
CA GLU A 7 -6.30 9.25 -1.66
C GLU A 7 -5.60 10.30 -2.54
N THR A 8 -4.70 11.08 -1.94
CA THR A 8 -4.05 12.24 -2.58
C THR A 8 -2.62 11.97 -3.02
N GLY A 9 -2.03 10.82 -2.66
CA GLY A 9 -0.65 10.48 -3.00
C GLY A 9 0.39 10.98 -1.99
N ASN A 10 0.00 11.75 -0.97
CA ASN A 10 0.95 12.29 0.03
C ASN A 10 1.75 11.20 0.74
N THR A 11 1.09 10.11 1.15
CA THR A 11 1.74 8.96 1.78
C THR A 11 2.75 8.30 0.85
N ALA A 12 2.36 8.09 -0.42
CA ALA A 12 3.26 7.54 -1.43
C ALA A 12 4.47 8.45 -1.67
N ARG A 13 4.27 9.78 -1.63
CA ARG A 13 5.34 10.77 -1.75
C ARG A 13 6.31 10.74 -0.57
N LEU A 14 5.79 10.55 0.65
CA LEU A 14 6.61 10.40 1.85
C LEU A 14 7.43 9.11 1.79
N VAL A 15 6.81 7.98 1.47
CA VAL A 15 7.49 6.70 1.28
C VAL A 15 8.59 6.83 0.21
N ALA A 16 8.27 7.43 -0.93
CA ALA A 16 9.21 7.70 -2.02
C ALA A 16 10.45 8.48 -1.58
N LYS A 17 10.31 9.44 -0.66
CA LYS A 17 11.44 10.24 -0.14
C LYS A 17 12.52 9.37 0.52
N TYR A 18 12.13 8.28 1.17
CA TYR A 18 13.05 7.36 1.84
C TYR A 18 13.71 6.35 0.89
N ARG A 19 13.37 6.37 -0.41
CA ARG A 19 13.92 5.47 -1.43
C ARG A 19 13.95 4.00 -0.97
N PRO A 20 12.78 3.41 -0.69
CA PRO A 20 12.70 2.02 -0.29
C PRO A 20 13.41 1.10 -1.28
N GLU A 21 14.20 0.16 -0.76
CA GLU A 21 14.86 -0.87 -1.57
C GLU A 21 13.87 -1.94 -2.03
N MET A 22 12.74 -2.10 -1.33
CA MET A 22 11.68 -3.03 -1.71
C MET A 22 10.70 -2.40 -2.73
N PRO A 23 10.04 -3.22 -3.57
CA PRO A 23 8.97 -2.74 -4.45
C PRO A 23 7.82 -2.10 -3.67
N VAL A 24 7.28 -1.00 -4.22
CA VAL A 24 6.18 -0.25 -3.64
C VAL A 24 4.96 -0.33 -4.54
N LEU A 25 3.85 -0.85 -4.00
CA LEU A 25 2.54 -0.86 -4.66
C LEU A 25 1.66 0.24 -4.08
N VAL A 26 1.31 1.25 -4.87
CA VAL A 26 0.40 2.33 -4.47
C VAL A 26 -1.01 2.02 -4.96
N LEU A 27 -1.99 2.04 -4.06
CA LEU A 27 -3.40 1.86 -4.39
C LEU A 27 -4.19 3.10 -4.01
N THR A 28 -5.06 3.52 -4.92
CA THR A 28 -5.88 4.72 -4.75
C THR A 28 -7.23 4.55 -5.47
N ALA A 29 -8.26 5.30 -5.05
CA ALA A 29 -9.52 5.35 -5.79
C ALA A 29 -9.52 6.38 -6.93
N LEU A 30 -8.48 7.20 -7.04
CA LEU A 30 -8.40 8.28 -8.02
C LEU A 30 -7.35 7.97 -9.08
N GLU A 31 -7.78 7.85 -10.35
CA GLU A 31 -6.83 7.58 -11.44
C GLU A 31 -5.77 8.68 -11.60
N GLN A 32 -6.15 9.93 -11.33
CA GLN A 32 -5.20 11.05 -11.38
C GLN A 32 -4.08 10.84 -10.36
N THR A 33 -4.42 10.45 -9.13
CA THR A 33 -3.43 10.13 -8.10
C THR A 33 -2.55 8.97 -8.55
N ALA A 34 -3.11 7.90 -9.12
CA ALA A 34 -2.34 6.75 -9.59
C ALA A 34 -1.30 7.16 -10.66
N ARG A 35 -1.71 7.99 -11.63
CA ARG A 35 -0.79 8.51 -12.67
C ARG A 35 0.30 9.38 -12.08
N GLN A 36 -0.02 10.21 -11.08
CA GLN A 36 0.97 11.07 -10.41
C GLN A 36 1.98 10.25 -9.61
N THR A 37 1.53 9.25 -8.86
CA THR A 37 2.37 8.45 -7.96
C THR A 37 3.30 7.51 -8.72
N GLU A 38 2.92 7.07 -9.93
CA GLU A 38 3.77 6.23 -10.80
C GLU A 38 5.14 6.88 -11.08
N GLY A 39 5.17 8.21 -11.16
CA GLY A 39 6.38 8.97 -11.47
C GLY A 39 7.26 9.33 -10.27
N PHE A 40 6.92 8.95 -9.04
CA PHE A 40 7.63 9.44 -7.85
C PHE A 40 9.05 8.88 -7.72
N VAL A 41 9.26 7.57 -7.94
CA VAL A 41 10.58 6.93 -7.93
C VAL A 41 10.58 5.70 -8.83
N LYS A 42 11.77 5.24 -9.26
CA LYS A 42 11.90 3.94 -9.93
C LYS A 42 11.54 2.80 -8.97
N GLY A 43 10.56 1.97 -9.34
CA GLY A 43 10.11 0.82 -8.54
C GLY A 43 8.80 1.02 -7.77
N VAL A 44 8.13 2.16 -7.98
CA VAL A 44 6.73 2.33 -7.62
C VAL A 44 5.85 1.83 -8.77
N VAL A 45 4.84 1.02 -8.46
CA VAL A 45 3.72 0.72 -9.36
C VAL A 45 2.44 1.17 -8.67
N SER A 46 1.57 1.84 -9.41
CA SER A 46 0.34 2.44 -8.91
C SER A 46 -0.86 1.84 -9.61
N ARG A 47 -1.92 1.55 -8.85
CA ARG A 47 -3.18 1.03 -9.39
C ARG A 47 -4.36 1.80 -8.83
N CYS A 48 -5.34 2.06 -9.70
CA CYS A 48 -6.64 2.56 -9.30
C CYS A 48 -7.54 1.36 -8.93
N VAL A 49 -8.06 1.34 -7.70
CA VAL A 49 -8.89 0.23 -7.17
C VAL A 49 -10.39 0.54 -7.13
N GLY A 50 -10.81 1.72 -7.62
CA GLY A 50 -12.21 2.15 -7.73
C GLY A 50 -12.88 2.50 -6.41
N SER A 51 -12.59 1.79 -5.31
CA SER A 51 -13.03 2.10 -3.96
C SER A 51 -11.97 1.71 -2.94
N MET A 52 -11.85 2.50 -1.87
CA MET A 52 -10.97 2.21 -0.72
C MET A 52 -11.73 1.54 0.44
N ILE A 53 -13.02 1.23 0.27
CA ILE A 53 -13.84 0.54 1.28
C ILE A 53 -13.42 -0.93 1.36
N GLY A 54 -13.33 -1.48 2.58
CA GLY A 54 -12.96 -2.87 2.80
C GLY A 54 -11.47 -3.13 2.62
N THR A 55 -10.65 -2.39 3.36
CA THR A 55 -9.17 -2.41 3.30
C THR A 55 -8.57 -3.81 3.26
N ASP A 56 -9.08 -4.77 4.04
CA ASP A 56 -8.55 -6.14 4.05
C ASP A 56 -8.66 -6.83 2.68
N SER A 57 -9.77 -6.63 1.98
CA SER A 57 -9.97 -7.18 0.63
C SER A 57 -9.04 -6.52 -0.39
N ILE A 58 -8.77 -5.23 -0.22
CA ILE A 58 -7.84 -4.48 -1.07
C ILE A 58 -6.42 -4.97 -0.85
N LEU A 59 -6.01 -5.16 0.42
CA LEU A 59 -4.71 -5.71 0.77
C LEU A 59 -4.54 -7.14 0.27
N TYR A 60 -5.60 -7.96 0.27
CA TYR A 60 -5.57 -9.29 -0.33
C TYR A 60 -5.25 -9.24 -1.82
N ARG A 61 -5.97 -8.42 -2.57
CA ARG A 61 -5.70 -8.21 -4.00
C ARG A 61 -4.32 -7.62 -4.25
N ALA A 62 -3.84 -6.74 -3.36
CA ALA A 62 -2.51 -6.16 -3.42
C ALA A 62 -1.42 -7.23 -3.30
N THR A 63 -1.58 -8.17 -2.37
CA THR A 63 -0.68 -9.30 -2.17
C THR A 63 -0.66 -10.22 -3.38
N GLU A 64 -1.83 -10.56 -3.94
CA GLU A 64 -1.90 -11.36 -5.18
C GLU A 64 -1.22 -10.63 -6.35
N THR A 65 -1.44 -9.32 -6.50
CA THR A 65 -0.74 -8.51 -7.50
C THR A 65 0.79 -8.57 -7.31
N GLY A 66 1.27 -8.52 -6.06
CA GLY A 66 2.69 -8.66 -5.75
C GLY A 66 3.27 -10.02 -6.12
N LYS A 67 2.50 -11.10 -5.98
CA LYS A 67 2.88 -12.44 -6.43
C LYS A 67 2.94 -12.52 -7.95
N ASP A 68 1.92 -12.01 -8.64
CA ASP A 68 1.84 -12.00 -10.11
C ASP A 68 2.99 -11.22 -10.75
N LEU A 69 3.41 -10.12 -10.11
CA LEU A 69 4.57 -9.32 -10.52
C LEU A 69 5.91 -9.96 -10.16
N GLY A 70 5.92 -11.10 -9.47
CA GLY A 70 7.14 -11.78 -9.00
C GLY A 70 7.87 -11.04 -7.88
N TRP A 71 7.20 -10.11 -7.19
CA TRP A 71 7.77 -9.32 -6.09
C TRP A 71 7.71 -10.02 -4.74
N LEU A 72 6.85 -11.03 -4.62
CA LEU A 72 6.64 -11.79 -3.41
C LEU A 72 6.92 -13.27 -3.67
N LYS A 73 7.63 -13.89 -2.74
CA LYS A 73 7.83 -15.33 -2.63
C LYS A 73 7.18 -15.84 -1.35
N LYS A 74 7.03 -17.16 -1.27
CA LYS A 74 6.56 -17.82 -0.06
C LYS A 74 7.45 -17.45 1.13
N GLY A 75 6.85 -16.97 2.21
CA GLY A 75 7.55 -16.51 3.42
C GLY A 75 7.90 -15.02 3.44
N ASP A 76 7.68 -14.27 2.35
CA ASP A 76 7.92 -12.84 2.33
C ASP A 76 6.85 -12.07 3.11
N ALA A 77 7.27 -11.00 3.79
CA ALA A 77 6.37 -10.09 4.47
C ALA A 77 5.84 -8.99 3.53
N VAL A 78 4.56 -8.65 3.71
CA VAL A 78 3.92 -7.48 3.10
C VAL A 78 3.66 -6.45 4.18
N VAL A 79 4.15 -5.23 3.97
CA VAL A 79 3.91 -4.10 4.86
C VAL A 79 2.91 -3.18 4.19
N ALA A 80 1.74 -3.01 4.78
CA ALA A 80 0.73 -2.09 4.28
C ALA A 80 0.63 -0.84 5.14
N VAL A 81 0.61 0.31 4.48
CA VAL A 81 0.47 1.63 5.09
C VAL A 81 -0.84 2.24 4.59
N HIS A 82 -1.76 2.56 5.50
CA HIS A 82 -2.99 3.27 5.16
C HIS A 82 -3.47 4.20 6.26
N GLY A 83 -4.23 5.22 5.90
CA GLY A 83 -5.02 5.98 6.86
C GLY A 83 -6.29 5.23 7.22
N ILE A 84 -6.53 4.99 8.51
CA ILE A 84 -7.87 4.62 8.99
C ILE A 84 -8.58 5.91 9.33
N GLN A 85 -9.41 6.41 8.40
CA GLN A 85 -10.56 7.24 8.74
C GLN A 85 -11.60 6.99 7.64
N GLU A 86 -12.59 6.14 7.90
CA GLU A 86 -13.66 5.76 6.95
C GLU A 86 -14.56 6.93 6.48
N ALA A 87 -14.25 8.19 6.83
CA ALA A 87 -15.04 9.35 6.41
C ALA A 87 -14.32 10.71 6.44
N LYS A 88 -13.03 10.80 6.82
CA LYS A 88 -12.31 12.08 6.91
C LYS A 88 -10.87 11.92 6.41
N SER A 89 -10.53 12.68 5.37
CA SER A 89 -9.17 12.74 4.83
C SER A 89 -8.28 13.53 5.80
N GLY A 90 -7.13 12.99 6.23
CA GLY A 90 -6.18 13.79 7.02
C GLY A 90 -5.04 13.08 7.76
N SER A 91 -5.06 11.77 8.00
CA SER A 91 -4.00 11.07 8.76
C SER A 91 -3.77 9.64 8.25
N THR A 92 -2.50 9.25 8.11
CA THR A 92 -2.08 7.90 7.70
C THR A 92 -1.56 7.14 8.92
N ASN A 93 -2.44 6.43 9.64
CA ASN A 93 -2.10 5.87 10.96
C ASN A 93 -2.26 4.33 11.12
N LEU A 94 -2.16 3.53 10.05
CA LEU A 94 -2.04 2.07 10.20
C LEU A 94 -0.87 1.48 9.43
N LEU A 95 0.00 0.78 10.17
CA LEU A 95 0.99 -0.16 9.65
C LEU A 95 0.49 -1.58 9.91
N LYS A 96 0.19 -2.32 8.83
CA LYS A 96 -0.22 -3.73 8.89
C LYS A 96 0.88 -4.59 8.28
N VAL A 97 1.48 -5.47 9.08
CA VAL A 97 2.40 -6.50 8.57
C VAL A 97 1.58 -7.75 8.32
N LEU A 98 1.58 -8.24 7.08
CA LEU A 98 0.99 -9.50 6.67
C LEU A 98 2.13 -10.50 6.44
N GLY A 99 2.09 -11.63 7.14
CA GLY A 99 2.93 -12.79 6.84
C GLY A 99 2.34 -13.66 5.72
N ASP A 100 3.10 -14.67 5.29
CA ASP A 100 2.67 -15.72 4.35
C ASP A 100 1.40 -16.44 4.84
N ASP A 101 1.20 -16.47 6.15
CA ASP A 101 -0.02 -16.91 6.82
C ASP A 101 -0.85 -15.68 7.22
N TRP A 102 -2.02 -15.52 6.60
CA TRP A 102 -2.96 -14.39 6.80
C TRP A 102 -3.44 -14.23 8.25
N LEU A 103 -3.11 -15.20 9.12
CA LEU A 103 -3.44 -15.24 10.54
C LEU A 103 -2.52 -14.37 11.41
N THR A 104 -1.30 -14.02 10.96
CA THR A 104 -0.39 -13.16 11.73
C THR A 104 -0.46 -11.73 11.22
N VAL A 105 -1.45 -10.99 11.74
CA VAL A 105 -1.59 -9.55 11.53
C VAL A 105 -1.02 -8.82 12.74
N THR A 106 0.14 -8.20 12.59
CA THR A 106 0.65 -7.27 13.61
C THR A 106 0.31 -5.85 13.17
N SER A 107 -0.62 -5.24 13.91
CA SER A 107 -0.99 -3.83 13.77
C SER A 107 -0.15 -3.02 14.76
N THR A 108 0.75 -2.18 14.27
CA THR A 108 1.47 -1.22 15.11
C THR A 108 0.95 0.17 14.79
N THR A 109 0.15 0.73 15.70
CA THR A 109 -0.28 2.12 15.65
C THR A 109 0.76 2.96 16.37
N ASN A 110 1.69 3.55 15.62
CA ASN A 110 2.47 4.67 16.10
C ASN A 110 3.03 5.43 14.91
N LEU A 111 2.49 6.63 14.67
CA LEU A 111 3.14 7.84 14.13
C LEU A 111 2.23 9.04 14.42
#